data_AF-A0AAN0R2A5-F1
#
_entry.id   AF-A0AAN0R2A5-F1
#
_cell.length_a   1.000
_cell.length_b   1.000
_cell.length_c   1.000
_cell.angle_alpha   90.00
_cell.angle_beta   90.00
_cell.angle_gamma   90.00
#
_symmetry.space_group_name_H-M   'P 1'
#
loop_
_entity.id
_entity.type
_entity.pdbx_description
1 polymer ?
#
loop_
_entity_poly.entity_id
_entity_poly.type
_entity_poly.pdbx_seq_one_letter_code
_entity_poly.pdbx_strand_id
1 'polypeptide(L)' 'MARIPEAELERLKREVSLVRLIQSQGHELKKRGKDWVHCVFHDESTPSLSGQAAWPE' A
#
# COMPACT_ATOMS: atom_id res chain seq x y z
N MET A 1 -5.06 21.60 7.55
CA MET A 1 -4.92 22.27 6.25
C MET A 1 -4.40 21.26 5.23
N ALA A 2 -5.15 20.98 4.17
CA ALA A 2 -4.64 20.17 3.06
C ALA A 2 -3.53 20.96 2.36
N ARG A 3 -2.30 20.40 2.36
CA ARG A 3 -1.12 20.99 1.69
C ARG A 3 -1.05 20.63 0.20
N ILE A 4 -1.95 19.76 -0.27
CA ILE A 4 -1.96 19.18 -1.62
C ILE A 4 -3.36 19.42 -2.22
N PRO A 5 -3.47 19.87 -3.48
CA PRO A 5 -4.76 20.01 -4.15
C PRO A 5 -5.51 18.67 -4.26
N GLU A 6 -6.84 18.68 -4.17
CA GLU A 6 -7.64 17.45 -4.23
C GLU A 6 -7.42 16.69 -5.55
N ALA A 7 -7.39 17.40 -6.67
CA ALA A 7 -7.14 16.80 -7.98
C ALA A 7 -5.76 16.10 -8.06
N GLU A 8 -4.75 16.64 -7.38
CA GLU A 8 -3.42 16.04 -7.29
C GLU A 8 -3.47 14.76 -6.44
N LEU A 9 -4.17 14.81 -5.30
CA LEU A 9 -4.34 13.67 -4.42
C LEU A 9 -5.07 12.52 -5.13
N GLU A 10 -6.16 12.83 -5.84
CA GLU A 10 -6.95 11.85 -6.60
C GLU A 10 -6.15 11.24 -7.75
N ARG A 11 -5.32 12.04 -8.44
CA ARG A 11 -4.39 11.50 -9.45
C ARG A 11 -3.42 10.51 -8.82
N LEU A 12 -2.81 10.86 -7.68
CA LEU A 12 -1.85 9.99 -6.98
C LEU A 12 -2.48 8.68 -6.53
N LYS A 13 -3.69 8.70 -5.97
CA LYS A 13 -4.41 7.46 -5.58
C LYS A 13 -4.67 6.55 -6.79
N ARG A 14 -4.91 7.10 -7.98
CA ARG A 14 -5.20 6.31 -9.19
C ARG A 14 -3.94 5.76 -9.85
N GLU A 15 -2.88 6.56 -9.89
CA GLU A 15 -1.67 6.23 -10.66
C GLU A 15 -0.63 5.47 -9.85
N VAL A 16 -0.61 5.64 -8.52
CA VAL A 16 0.41 5.04 -7.66
C VAL A 16 -0.08 3.71 -7.08
N SER A 17 0.57 2.63 -7.49
CA SER A 17 0.34 1.31 -6.90
C SER A 17 0.99 1.20 -5.52
N LEU A 18 0.18 1.01 -4.48
CA LEU A 18 0.64 0.89 -3.10
C LEU A 18 1.57 -0.32 -2.89
N VAL A 19 1.27 -1.45 -3.54
CA VAL A 19 2.10 -2.67 -3.49
C VAL A 19 3.50 -2.42 -4.02
N ARG A 20 3.63 -1.74 -5.17
CA ARG A 20 4.94 -1.42 -5.77
C ARG A 20 5.72 -0.44 -4.91
N LEU A 21 5.04 0.54 -4.30
CA LEU A 21 5.66 1.50 -3.40
C LEU A 21 6.24 0.85 -2.14
N ILE A 22 5.54 -0.16 -1.59
CA ILE A 22 6.03 -0.93 -0.44
C ILE A 22 7.24 -1.78 -0.85
N GLN A 23 7.16 -2.47 -1.99
CA GLN A 23 8.26 -3.28 -2.52
C GLN A 23 9.53 -2.45 -2.80
N SER A 24 9.38 -1.23 -3.33
CA SER A 24 10.53 -0.35 -3.61
C SER A 24 11.26 0.11 -2.35
N GLN A 25 10.64 0.01 -1.18
CA GLN A 25 11.25 0.31 0.12
C GLN A 25 11.98 -0.91 0.74
N GLY A 26 12.01 -2.05 0.03
CA GLY A 26 12.71 -3.26 0.46
C GLY A 26 11.83 -4.26 1.22
N HIS A 27 10.52 -4.04 1.29
CA HIS A 27 9.59 -4.96 1.95
C HIS A 27 9.08 -6.04 1.00
N GLU A 28 9.21 -7.30 1.41
CA GLU A 28 8.69 -8.43 0.64
C GLU A 28 7.23 -8.73 1.03
N LEU A 29 6.31 -8.45 0.11
CA LEU A 29 4.90 -8.73 0.26
C LEU A 29 4.55 -10.14 -0.23
N LYS A 30 3.80 -10.91 0.57
CA LYS A 30 3.30 -12.24 0.17
C LYS A 30 1.88 -12.16 -0.36
N LYS A 31 1.60 -12.79 -1.50
CA LYS A 31 0.25 -12.81 -2.07
C LYS A 31 -0.67 -13.76 -1.30
N ARG A 32 -1.84 -13.29 -0.88
CA ARG A 32 -2.89 -14.08 -0.21
C ARG A 32 -4.24 -13.78 -0.84
N GLY A 33 -4.67 -14.63 -1.77
CA GLY A 33 -5.89 -14.40 -2.54
C GLY A 33 -5.77 -13.15 -3.42
N LYS A 34 -6.63 -12.15 -3.18
CA LYS A 34 -6.61 -10.85 -3.87
C LYS A 34 -5.71 -9.82 -3.20
N ASP A 35 -5.29 -10.09 -1.97
CA ASP A 35 -4.52 -9.16 -1.14
C ASP A 35 -3.03 -9.54 -1.08
N TRP A 36 -2.25 -8.61 -0.57
CA TRP A 36 -0.83 -8.75 -0.25
C TRP A 36 -0.64 -8.57 1.26
N VAL A 37 0.13 -9.44 1.90
CA VAL A 37 0.29 -9.43 3.36
C VAL A 37 1.76 -9.33 3.75
N HIS A 38 2.05 -8.39 4.66
CA HIS A 38 3.31 -8.19 5.37
C HIS A 38 3.13 -6.97 6.31
N CYS A 39 3.55 -7.05 7.58
CA CYS A 39 3.54 -5.88 8.44
C CYS A 39 4.83 -5.08 8.25
N VAL A 40 4.71 -3.79 7.91
CA VAL A 40 5.84 -2.85 7.76
C VAL A 40 6.13 -2.03 9.03
N PHE A 41 5.28 -2.15 10.05
CA PHE A 41 5.37 -1.35 11.28
C PHE A 41 6.12 -2.04 12.41
N HIS A 42 6.09 -3.37 12.46
CA HIS A 42 6.75 -4.18 13.48
C HIS A 42 7.04 -5.58 12.96
N ASP A 43 8.09 -6.19 13.48
CA ASP A 43 8.43 -7.58 13.18
C ASP A 43 7.38 -8.50 13.82
N GLU A 44 6.72 -9.32 13.01
CA GLU A 44 5.66 -10.21 13.45
C GLU A 44 5.70 -11.53 12.67
N SER A 45 5.51 -12.65 13.36
CA SER A 45 5.47 -13.97 12.74
C SER A 45 4.12 -14.26 12.03
N THR A 46 3.05 -13.59 12.46
CA THR A 46 1.72 -13.64 11.85
C THR A 46 1.44 -12.37 11.03
N PRO A 47 0.84 -12.46 9.84
CA PRO A 47 0.52 -11.26 9.08
C PRO A 47 -0.72 -10.56 9.66
N SER A 48 -0.53 -9.37 10.25
CA SER A 48 -1.61 -8.50 10.74
C SER A 48 -2.06 -7.42 9.75
N LEU A 49 -1.24 -7.13 8.73
CA LEU A 49 -1.50 -6.12 7.71
C LEU A 49 -1.75 -6.74 6.33
N SER A 50 -2.81 -6.29 5.67
CA SER A 50 -3.15 -6.62 4.28
C SER A 50 -3.30 -5.37 3.43
N GLY A 51 -2.74 -5.37 2.22
CA GLY A 51 -2.83 -4.28 1.25
C GLY A 51 -3.24 -4.76 -0.13
N GLN A 52 -3.81 -3.86 -0.92
CA GLN A 52 -4.21 -4.09 -2.31
C GLN A 52 -3.39 -3.19 -3.24
N ALA A 53 -3.30 -3.58 -4.51
CA ALA A 53 -2.55 -2.81 -5.50
C ALA A 53 -3.23 -1.48 -5.86
N ALA A 54 -4.55 -1.40 -5.67
CA ALA A 54 -5.38 -0.24 -5.94
C ALA A 54 -5.90 0.36 -4.64
N TRP A 55 -6.11 1.68 -4.65
CA TRP A 55 -6.77 2.38 -3.56
C TRP A 55 -8.29 2.10 -3.63
N PRO A 56 -8.95 1.86 -2.48
CA PRO A 56 -10.40 1.79 -2.45
C PRO A 56 -10.99 3.17 -2.80
N GLU A 57 -12.14 3.17 -3.47
CA GLU A 57 -12.93 4.37 -3.73
C GLU A 57 -13.52 4.96 -2.45
#